data_AF-A0A7J9YN78-F1
#
_entry.id   AF-A0A7J9YN78-F1
#
_cell.length_a   1.000
_cell.length_b   1.000
_cell.length_c   1.000
_cell.angle_alpha   90.00
_cell.angle_beta   90.00
_cell.angle_gamma   90.00
#
_symmetry.space_group_name_H-M   'P 1'
#
loop_
_entity.id
_entity.type
_entity.pdbx_description
1 polymer ?
#
loop_
_entity_poly.entity_id
_entity_poly.type
_entity_poly.pdbx_seq_one_letter_code
_entity_poly.pdbx_strand_id
1 'polypeptide(L)' 'MHEVDNVYVADASTFPTFPGWYPGEDGYMSDHPMSWTHDKFRGRAFYTALGHESYLYDQDWYRQHLLGGILTAARQSTR' A
#
# COMPACT_ATOMS: atom_id res chain seq x y z
N MET A 1 -14.64 -7.90 -6.70
CA MET A 1 -13.56 -7.29 -5.91
C MET A 1 -12.57 -8.41 -5.68
N HIS A 2 -11.58 -8.56 -6.57
CA HIS A 2 -10.59 -9.64 -6.46
C HIS A 2 -9.46 -9.11 -5.59
N GLU A 3 -9.39 -9.63 -4.38
CA GLU A 3 -8.31 -9.48 -3.43
C GLU A 3 -7.04 -10.06 -4.07
N VAL A 4 -6.00 -9.24 -4.18
CA VAL A 4 -4.70 -9.65 -4.71
C VAL A 4 -3.85 -9.98 -3.49
N ASP A 5 -3.43 -11.23 -3.37
CA ASP A 5 -2.79 -11.87 -2.19
C ASP A 5 -1.44 -11.28 -1.72
N ASN A 6 -1.11 -10.02 -1.99
CA ASN A 6 0.16 -9.39 -1.58
C ASN A 6 -0.01 -7.95 -1.08
N VAL A 7 -1.04 -7.71 -0.25
CA VAL A 7 -1.12 -6.45 0.51
C VAL A 7 -0.36 -6.65 1.82
N TYR A 8 0.83 -6.07 1.93
CA TYR A 8 1.42 -5.79 3.25
C TYR A 8 0.59 -4.66 3.87
N VAL A 9 -0.50 -5.03 4.55
CA VAL A 9 -1.23 -4.12 5.43
C VAL A 9 -0.33 -3.95 6.64
N ALA A 10 0.32 -2.79 6.76
CA ALA A 10 0.71 -2.33 8.09
C ALA A 10 -0.61 -1.99 8.78
N ASP A 11 -1.12 -2.93 9.59
CA ASP A 11 -2.32 -2.70 10.37
C ASP A 11 -2.00 -1.62 11.41
N ALA A 12 -2.60 -0.45 11.23
CA ALA A 12 -2.38 0.67 12.12
C ALA A 12 -2.85 0.35 13.56
N SER A 13 -3.68 -0.68 13.75
CA SER A 13 -4.12 -1.14 15.07
C SER A 13 -3.02 -1.83 15.89
N THR A 14 -1.91 -2.24 15.26
CA THR A 14 -0.74 -2.80 15.97
C THR A 14 0.21 -1.75 16.54
N PHE A 15 0.08 -0.47 16.16
CA PHE A 15 0.85 0.59 16.80
C PHE A 15 0.19 0.94 18.15
N PRO A 16 0.97 1.05 19.25
CA PRO A 16 0.43 1.56 20.49
C PRO A 16 -0.15 2.94 20.20
N THR A 17 -1.42 3.14 20.61
CA THR A 17 -2.17 4.37 20.39
C THR A 17 -1.30 5.57 20.71
N PHE A 18 -0.96 6.35 19.68
CA PHE A 18 -0.36 7.66 19.91
C PHE A 18 -1.41 8.47 20.69
N PRO A 19 -1.06 9.12 21.81
CA PRO A 19 -2.00 9.99 22.50
C PRO A 19 -2.48 11.01 21.47
N GLY A 20 -3.77 10.95 21.13
CA GLY A 20 -4.37 11.86 20.14
C GLY A 20 -4.01 13.30 20.48
N TRP A 21 -3.68 14.10 19.46
CA TRP A 21 -3.41 15.53 19.63
C TRP A 21 -4.63 16.28 20.21
N TYR A 22 -5.81 15.64 20.21
CA TYR A 22 -7.05 16.11 20.82
C TYR A 22 -7.60 15.11 21.86
N PRO A 23 -8.09 15.58 23.01
CA PRO A 23 -8.79 14.72 23.97
C PRO A 23 -10.02 14.06 23.34
N GLY A 24 -10.09 12.72 23.39
CA GLY A 24 -11.21 11.94 22.86
C GLY A 24 -10.94 11.25 21.52
N GLU A 25 -9.76 11.46 20.93
CA GLU A 25 -9.27 10.66 19.81
C GLU A 25 -8.42 9.50 20.35
N ASP A 26 -8.86 8.26 20.13
CA ASP A 26 -8.18 7.04 20.55
C ASP A 26 -7.02 6.65 19.62
N GLY A 27 -6.80 7.43 18.55
CA GLY A 27 -5.81 7.13 17.53
C GLY A 27 -6.14 5.86 16.74
N TYR A 28 -7.35 5.30 16.90
CA TYR A 28 -7.78 4.09 16.21
C TYR A 28 -8.05 4.41 14.75
N MET A 29 -7.01 4.19 13.97
CA MET A 29 -7.01 4.23 12.53
C MET A 29 -7.56 2.85 12.06
N SER A 30 -8.77 2.85 11.47
CA SER A 30 -9.52 1.68 10.94
C SER A 30 -8.76 0.94 9.82
N ASP A 31 -9.42 0.27 8.88
CA ASP A 31 -8.73 -0.36 7.75
C ASP A 31 -8.03 0.71 6.89
N HIS A 32 -6.69 0.69 6.91
CA HIS A 32 -5.83 1.61 6.16
C HIS A 32 -5.00 0.86 5.12
N PRO A 33 -5.54 0.68 3.90
CA PRO A 33 -4.80 -0.01 2.85
C PRO A 33 -3.55 0.78 2.46
N MET A 34 -2.39 0.16 2.62
CA MET A 34 -1.09 0.74 2.27
C MET A 34 -0.77 0.64 0.78
N SER A 35 -1.51 -0.16 0.01
CA SER A 35 -1.39 -0.24 -1.45
C SER A 35 -2.74 -0.59 -2.08
N TRP A 36 -3.05 0.00 -3.24
CA TRP A 36 -4.30 -0.26 -3.96
C TRP A 36 -4.15 -0.05 -5.46
N THR A 37 -5.11 -0.62 -6.21
CA THR A 37 -5.25 -0.38 -7.65
C THR A 37 -6.69 -0.01 -7.96
N HIS A 38 -6.89 0.76 -9.03
CA HIS A 38 -8.25 0.98 -9.56
C HIS A 38 -8.23 1.06 -11.09
N ASP A 39 -9.29 0.57 -11.71
CA ASP A 39 -9.54 0.64 -13.16
C ASP A 39 -10.76 1.54 -13.38
N LYS A 40 -10.56 2.87 -13.35
CA LYS A 40 -11.63 3.87 -13.56
C LYS A 40 -11.36 4.66 -14.83
N PHE A 41 -12.43 5.08 -15.49
CA PHE A 41 -12.36 5.94 -16.69
C PHE A 41 -11.45 5.39 -17.80
N ARG A 42 -11.43 4.06 -17.96
CA ARG A 42 -10.62 3.32 -18.95
C ARG A 42 -9.11 3.30 -18.71
N GLY A 43 -8.62 3.95 -17.64
CA GLY A 43 -7.24 3.88 -17.20
C GLY A 43 -7.08 3.01 -15.95
N ARG A 44 -5.88 2.48 -15.73
CA ARG A 44 -5.53 1.82 -14.48
C ARG A 44 -4.48 2.63 -13.73
N ALA A 45 -4.68 2.79 -12.44
CA ALA A 45 -3.67 3.35 -11.55
C ALA A 45 -3.34 2.38 -10.42
N PHE A 46 -2.10 2.49 -9.95
CA PHE A 46 -1.56 1.79 -8.81
C PHE A 46 -1.00 2.83 -7.83
N TYR A 47 -1.19 2.58 -6.54
CA TYR A 47 -0.69 3.40 -5.46
C TYR A 47 -0.06 2.52 -4.38
N THR A 48 1.02 3.00 -3.79
CA THR A 48 1.64 2.41 -2.60
C THR A 48 2.14 3.51 -1.66
N ALA A 49 1.90 3.34 -0.37
CA ALA A 49 2.38 4.20 0.71
C ALA A 49 3.74 3.74 1.26
N LEU A 50 4.33 2.68 0.68
CA LEU A 50 5.65 2.16 1.02
C LEU A 50 6.75 2.94 0.26
N GLY A 51 7.96 2.98 0.83
CA GLY A 51 9.12 3.63 0.19
C GLY A 51 9.61 4.90 0.87
N HIS A 52 9.22 5.14 2.11
CA HIS A 52 9.74 6.27 2.89
C HIS A 52 11.25 6.12 3.11
N GLU A 53 11.72 4.92 3.42
CA GLU A 53 13.13 4.63 3.63
C GLU A 53 13.85 4.29 2.32
N SER A 54 14.96 4.98 2.05
CA SER A 54 15.73 4.81 0.82
C SER A 54 16.30 3.39 0.63
N TYR A 55 16.66 2.69 1.72
CA TYR A 55 17.21 1.34 1.63
C TYR A 55 16.21 0.31 1.07
N LEU A 56 14.91 0.60 1.12
CA LEU A 56 13.88 -0.28 0.57
C LEU A 56 14.05 -0.48 -0.94
N TYR A 57 14.52 0.55 -1.66
CA TYR A 57 14.77 0.48 -3.11
C TYR A 57 15.90 -0.48 -3.49
N ASP A 58 16.70 -0.94 -2.53
CA ASP A 58 17.71 -1.98 -2.72
C ASP A 58 17.19 -3.39 -2.44
N GLN A 59 16.01 -3.52 -1.81
CA GLN A 59 15.44 -4.81 -1.47
C GLN A 59 14.73 -5.43 -2.67
N ASP A 60 15.03 -6.71 -2.95
CA ASP A 60 14.47 -7.43 -4.10
C ASP A 60 12.94 -7.53 -4.01
N TRP A 61 12.38 -7.78 -2.83
CA TRP A 61 10.93 -7.87 -2.64
C TRP A 61 10.23 -6.53 -2.94
N TYR A 62 10.86 -5.40 -2.58
CA TYR A 62 10.28 -4.08 -2.82
C TYR A 62 10.36 -3.70 -4.30
N ARG A 63 11.46 -4.05 -4.97
CA ARG A 63 11.58 -3.93 -6.43
C ARG A 63 10.52 -4.76 -7.16
N GLN A 64 10.25 -5.99 -6.69
CA GLN A 64 9.17 -6.83 -7.24
C GLN A 64 7.78 -6.22 -7.03
N HIS A 65 7.52 -5.65 -5.85
CA HIS A 65 6.28 -4.91 -5.56
C HIS A 65 6.07 -3.73 -6.53
N LEU A 66 7.11 -2.90 -6.70
CA LEU A 66 7.07 -1.77 -7.63
C LEU A 66 6.87 -2.24 -9.08
N LEU A 67 7.59 -3.28 -9.51
CA LEU A 67 7.44 -3.85 -10.84
C LEU A 67 6.00 -4.37 -11.07
N GLY A 68 5.44 -5.12 -10.12
CA GLY A 68 4.06 -5.60 -10.17
C GLY A 68 3.05 -4.47 -10.27
N GLY A 69 3.25 -3.39 -9.53
CA GLY A 69 2.43 -2.18 -9.59
C GLY A 69 2.48 -1.46 -10.93
N ILE A 70 3.69 -1.26 -11.48
CA ILE A 70 3.91 -0.65 -12.79
C ILE A 70 3.28 -1.48 -13.91
N LEU A 71 3.52 -2.80 -13.90
CA LEU A 71 2.95 -3.72 -14.88
C LEU A 71 1.43 -3.72 -14.81
N THR A 72 0.88 -3.72 -13.59
CA THR A 72 -0.57 -3.58 -13.39
C THR A 72 -1.09 -2.33 -14.08
N ALA A 73 -0.53 -1.15 -13.78
CA ALA A 73 -0.95 0.11 -14.38
C ALA A 73 -0.79 0.13 -15.92
N ALA A 74 0.27 -0.49 -16.43
CA ALA A 74 0.53 -0.63 -17.87
C ALA A 74 -0.32 -1.70 -18.57
N ARG A 75 -1.12 -2.48 -17.82
CA ARG A 75 -1.86 -3.67 -18.31
C ARG A 75 -0.93 -4.71 -18.93
N GLN A 76 0.25 -4.84 -18.37
CA GLN A 76 1.23 -5.85 -18.74
C GLN A 76 1.27 -6.89 -17.63
N SER A 77 1.49 -8.15 -18.01
CA SER A 77 1.77 -9.23 -17.08
C SER A 77 3.19 -9.71 -17.36
N THR A 78 4.00 -9.92 -16.33
CA THR A 78 5.24 -10.69 -16.48
C THR A 78 4.88 -12.05 -17.06
N ARG A 79 5.48 -12.41 -18.19
CA ARG A 79 5.35 -13.74 -18.77
C ARG A 79 6.18 -14.75 -17.99
#